data_AF-A0ABD5RMQ7-F1
#
_entry.id   AF-A0ABD5RMQ7-F1
#
_cell.length_a   1.000
_cell.length_b   1.000
_cell.length_c   1.000
_cell.angle_alpha   90.00
_cell.angle_beta   90.00
_cell.angle_gamma   90.00
#
_symmetry.space_group_name_H-M   'P 1'
#
loop_
_entity.id
_entity.type
_entity.pdbx_description
1 polymer ?
#
loop_
_entity_poly.entity_id
_entity_poly.type
_entity_poly.pdbx_seq_one_letter_code
_entity_poly.pdbx_strand_id
1 'polypeptide(L)'
;MPVSDRAVRDGRALAPVAGVLLLAVTVVVAGVTVAAVVSGVGATDLSPPTTTATTCSADASGRLALTHRGGDPLDPTTLRLRVSVDGDPLAHQPPVPFFSARGFESGPTGPFNRGWRGRWTTGETASLTLAGTNTGLDAGAAVRLRLWSDDLLVADCTATA
;
A
#
# COMPACT_ATOMS: atom_id res chain seq x y z
N MET A 1 -41.17 -19.81 60.61
CA MET A 1 -39.92 -19.83 61.39
C MET A 1 -39.32 -21.24 61.29
N PRO A 2 -38.00 -21.42 61.20
CA PRO A 2 -37.09 -21.02 60.11
C PRO A 2 -36.16 -22.19 59.68
N VAL A 3 -35.14 -21.90 58.86
CA VAL A 3 -33.87 -22.68 58.66
C VAL A 3 -34.03 -23.98 57.85
N SER A 4 -33.28 -24.28 56.80
CA SER A 4 -32.20 -23.62 56.04
C SER A 4 -32.04 -24.46 54.77
N ASP A 5 -31.67 -23.85 53.65
CA ASP A 5 -30.68 -24.52 52.81
C ASP A 5 -29.62 -23.54 52.35
N ARG A 6 -28.38 -23.96 52.57
CA ARG A 6 -27.15 -23.27 52.25
C ARG A 6 -26.94 -23.39 50.75
N ALA A 7 -26.56 -22.29 50.12
CA ALA A 7 -25.28 -22.24 49.44
C ALA A 7 -24.96 -20.78 49.15
N VAL A 8 -24.02 -20.26 49.92
CA VAL A 8 -23.04 -19.30 49.39
C VAL A 8 -22.48 -19.98 48.14
N ARG A 9 -22.98 -19.59 46.98
CA ARG A 9 -22.29 -19.86 45.72
C ARG A 9 -21.52 -18.61 45.41
N ASP A 10 -20.25 -18.70 45.81
CA ASP A 10 -19.15 -17.91 45.32
C ASP A 10 -19.32 -17.56 43.84
N GLY A 11 -18.89 -16.34 43.52
CA GLY A 11 -18.90 -15.75 42.19
C GLY A 11 -18.55 -16.75 41.11
N ARG A 12 -19.53 -17.05 40.25
CA ARG A 12 -19.27 -17.71 38.99
C ARG A 12 -20.31 -17.28 37.98
N ALA A 13 -20.02 -16.18 37.30
CA ALA A 13 -20.54 -15.94 35.97
C ALA A 13 -19.51 -15.13 35.17
N LEU A 14 -19.03 -15.78 34.11
CA LEU A 14 -18.29 -15.23 32.97
C LEU A 14 -16.76 -15.16 33.09
N ALA A 15 -16.20 -16.32 32.70
CA ALA A 15 -15.06 -16.46 31.79
C ALA A 15 -13.65 -16.26 32.37
N PRO A 16 -13.03 -17.37 32.84
CA PRO A 16 -11.60 -17.52 32.87
C PRO A 16 -11.15 -17.95 31.48
N VAL A 17 -10.72 -17.04 30.63
CA VAL A 17 -9.90 -17.43 29.48
C VAL A 17 -8.90 -16.33 29.26
N ALA A 18 -7.64 -16.66 29.53
CA ALA A 18 -6.51 -16.06 28.89
C ALA A 18 -6.85 -15.79 27.41
N GLY A 19 -7.15 -14.52 27.08
CA GLY A 19 -7.07 -14.02 25.71
C GLY A 19 -5.61 -13.90 25.26
N VAL A 20 -4.79 -14.90 25.60
CA VAL A 20 -3.56 -15.17 24.89
C VAL A 20 -3.99 -16.08 23.75
N LEU A 21 -3.84 -15.56 22.53
CA LEU A 21 -4.00 -16.24 21.23
C LEU A 21 -5.40 -16.16 20.57
N LEU A 22 -5.39 -15.57 19.36
CA LEU A 22 -6.39 -15.61 18.27
C LEU A 22 -7.60 -14.65 18.33
N LEU A 23 -7.46 -13.49 17.68
CA LEU A 23 -8.41 -12.95 16.69
C LEU A 23 -7.77 -11.72 16.03
N ALA A 24 -7.00 -11.92 14.95
CA ALA A 24 -7.49 -11.76 13.58
C ALA A 24 -7.37 -10.33 13.06
N VAL A 25 -6.23 -10.02 12.46
CA VAL A 25 -6.28 -9.37 11.14
C VAL A 25 -5.60 -10.30 10.15
N THR A 26 -6.23 -11.46 9.95
CA THR A 26 -6.19 -12.13 8.66
C THR A 26 -7.21 -11.42 7.78
N VAL A 27 -6.79 -10.38 7.06
CA VAL A 27 -7.45 -9.98 5.81
C VAL A 27 -6.42 -10.08 4.70
N VAL A 28 -6.23 -11.35 4.31
CA VAL A 28 -6.32 -11.84 2.93
C VAL A 28 -6.44 -10.75 1.86
N VAL A 29 -5.43 -10.72 0.99
CA VAL A 29 -5.51 -10.57 -0.48
C VAL A 29 -6.62 -9.63 -1.00
N ALA A 30 -6.23 -8.44 -1.41
CA ALA A 30 -6.93 -7.71 -2.46
C ALA A 30 -5.92 -7.08 -3.44
N GLY A 31 -5.04 -7.91 -4.01
CA GLY A 31 -4.44 -7.60 -5.30
C GLY A 31 -5.49 -7.78 -6.40
N VAL A 32 -6.56 -6.99 -6.37
CA VAL A 32 -7.54 -6.96 -7.46
C VAL A 32 -6.91 -6.15 -8.58
N THR A 33 -6.27 -6.83 -9.52
CA THR A 33 -5.95 -6.24 -10.82
C THR A 33 -7.26 -6.15 -11.60
N VAL A 34 -7.86 -4.96 -11.64
CA VAL A 34 -8.88 -4.66 -12.66
C VAL A 34 -8.13 -4.48 -13.99
N ALA A 35 -8.12 -5.53 -14.80
CA ALA A 35 -7.78 -5.39 -16.22
C ALA A 35 -8.90 -4.56 -16.86
N ALA A 36 -8.65 -3.27 -17.10
CA ALA A 36 -9.57 -2.43 -17.85
C ALA A 36 -9.63 -2.96 -19.29
N VAL A 37 -10.73 -3.62 -19.64
CA VAL A 37 -11.12 -3.87 -21.03
C VAL A 37 -11.47 -2.53 -21.69
N VAL A 38 -10.51 -1.95 -22.41
CA VAL A 38 -10.80 -0.80 -23.28
C VAL A 38 -11.31 -1.36 -24.60
N SER A 39 -12.63 -1.46 -24.74
CA SER A 39 -13.26 -1.57 -26.05
C SER A 39 -13.20 -0.20 -26.74
N GLY A 40 -12.29 -0.05 -27.70
CA GLY A 40 -12.12 1.18 -28.46
C GLY A 40 -11.18 0.99 -29.66
N VAL A 41 -11.78 0.61 -30.78
CA VAL A 41 -11.32 0.71 -32.18
C VAL A 41 -9.88 1.21 -32.43
N GLY A 42 -9.05 0.34 -33.03
CA GLY A 42 -7.78 0.71 -33.63
C GLY A 42 -6.72 -0.38 -33.48
N ALA A 43 -6.62 -1.28 -34.47
CA ALA A 43 -5.52 -2.21 -34.58
C ALA A 43 -4.21 -1.43 -34.75
N THR A 44 -3.47 -1.30 -33.66
CA THR A 44 -2.03 -0.99 -33.66
C THR A 44 -1.37 -2.11 -32.86
N ASP A 45 -0.18 -2.55 -33.28
CA ASP A 45 0.62 -3.58 -32.64
C ASP A 45 0.76 -3.31 -31.12
N LEU A 46 -0.15 -3.87 -30.32
CA LEU A 46 -0.08 -3.84 -28.87
C LEU A 46 0.62 -5.12 -28.44
N SER A 47 1.95 -5.12 -28.50
CA SER A 47 2.68 -5.92 -27.52
C SER A 47 2.13 -5.49 -26.15
N PRO A 48 1.56 -6.40 -25.33
CA PRO A 48 1.04 -6.01 -24.04
C PRO A 48 2.18 -5.31 -23.29
N PRO A 49 1.94 -4.14 -22.66
CA PRO A 49 2.98 -3.49 -21.90
C PRO A 49 3.53 -4.52 -20.92
N THR A 50 4.85 -4.70 -20.87
CA THR A 50 5.50 -5.58 -19.91
C THR A 50 5.20 -5.03 -18.52
N THR A 51 4.09 -5.46 -17.93
CA THR A 51 3.68 -5.02 -16.60
C THR A 51 4.58 -5.71 -15.60
N THR A 52 5.43 -4.95 -14.93
CA THR A 52 6.16 -5.42 -13.75
C THR A 52 5.11 -5.87 -12.73
N ALA A 53 5.24 -7.10 -12.25
CA ALA A 53 4.39 -7.59 -11.18
C ALA A 53 4.75 -6.80 -9.91
N THR A 54 3.79 -6.12 -9.31
CA THR A 54 4.01 -5.30 -8.12
C THR A 54 2.89 -5.51 -7.11
N THR A 55 3.20 -5.25 -5.84
CA THR A 55 2.22 -5.12 -4.77
C THR A 55 2.45 -3.83 -4.02
N CYS A 56 1.38 -3.16 -3.59
CA CYS A 56 1.50 -2.00 -2.73
C CYS A 56 0.73 -2.14 -1.42
N SER A 57 1.12 -1.29 -0.47
CA SER A 57 0.41 -1.07 0.79
C SER A 57 0.35 0.43 1.09
N ALA A 58 -0.71 0.81 1.79
CA ALA A 58 -0.89 2.12 2.41
C ALA A 58 -1.30 1.89 3.87
N ASP A 59 -1.03 2.84 4.75
CA ASP A 59 -1.57 2.84 6.10
C ASP A 59 -1.98 4.26 6.53
N ALA A 60 -2.82 4.34 7.57
CA ALA A 60 -3.29 5.60 8.15
C ALA A 60 -2.18 6.52 8.71
N SER A 61 -0.92 6.06 8.79
CA SER A 61 0.22 6.95 9.12
C SER A 61 0.72 7.76 7.93
N GLY A 62 0.15 7.55 6.73
CA GLY A 62 0.61 8.19 5.50
C GLY A 62 1.72 7.41 4.80
N ARG A 63 2.09 6.21 5.28
CA ARG A 63 3.16 5.42 4.67
C ARG A 63 2.64 4.68 3.45
N LEU A 64 3.34 4.86 2.33
CA LEU A 64 3.08 4.15 1.07
C LEU A 64 4.29 3.29 0.73
N ALA A 65 4.05 2.03 0.36
CA ALA A 65 5.09 1.13 -0.10
C ALA A 65 4.70 0.41 -1.38
N LEU A 66 5.68 0.15 -2.23
CA LEU A 66 5.56 -0.62 -3.45
C LEU A 66 6.69 -1.64 -3.50
N THR A 67 6.37 -2.90 -3.78
CA THR A 67 7.31 -4.03 -3.84
C THR A 67 7.32 -4.61 -5.24
N HIS A 68 8.51 -4.79 -5.82
CA HIS A 68 8.69 -5.50 -7.08
C HIS A 68 8.56 -7.00 -6.85
N ARG A 69 7.67 -7.67 -7.58
CA ARG A 69 7.37 -9.11 -7.45
C ARG A 69 7.86 -9.94 -8.61
N GLY A 70 8.15 -9.32 -9.76
CA GLY A 70 8.57 -10.03 -10.96
C GLY A 70 8.55 -9.14 -12.20
N GLY A 71 9.22 -9.61 -13.25
CA GLY A 71 9.45 -8.85 -14.48
C GLY A 71 10.81 -8.16 -14.50
N ASP A 72 11.00 -7.28 -15.47
CA ASP A 72 12.29 -6.65 -15.71
C ASP A 72 12.73 -5.75 -14.54
N PRO A 73 14.05 -5.67 -14.26
CA PRO A 73 14.57 -4.73 -13.28
C PRO A 73 14.36 -3.28 -13.73
N LEU A 74 13.86 -2.44 -12.83
CA LEU A 74 13.56 -1.04 -13.10
C LEU A 74 14.76 -0.14 -12.75
N ASP A 75 15.01 0.90 -13.55
CA ASP A 75 15.97 1.96 -13.20
C ASP A 75 15.23 3.06 -12.43
N PRO A 76 15.50 3.28 -11.13
CA PRO A 76 14.76 4.27 -10.37
C PRO A 76 14.86 5.70 -10.89
N THR A 77 15.92 6.02 -11.65
CA THR A 77 16.15 7.38 -12.16
C THR A 77 15.24 7.76 -13.34
N THR A 78 14.63 6.77 -14.00
CA THR A 78 13.66 6.98 -15.09
C THR A 78 12.21 6.88 -14.61
N LEU A 79 12.00 6.58 -13.32
CA LEU A 79 10.68 6.34 -12.78
C LEU A 79 9.91 7.62 -12.52
N ARG A 80 8.61 7.57 -12.79
CA ARG A 80 7.64 8.56 -12.34
C ARG A 80 6.60 7.84 -11.51
N LEU A 81 6.34 8.31 -10.30
CA LEU A 81 5.27 7.82 -9.45
C LEU A 81 4.13 8.83 -9.44
N ARG A 82 2.88 8.36 -9.61
CA ARG A 82 1.69 9.14 -9.30
C ARG A 82 0.86 8.44 -8.25
N VAL A 83 0.32 9.25 -7.37
CA VAL A 83 -0.51 8.82 -6.25
C VAL A 83 -1.83 9.56 -6.28
N SER A 84 -2.91 8.82 -6.11
CA SER A 84 -4.24 9.37 -5.86
C SER A 84 -4.88 8.70 -4.66
N VAL A 85 -5.67 9.46 -3.91
CA VAL A 85 -6.45 9.02 -2.74
C VAL A 85 -7.92 9.22 -3.08
N ASP A 86 -8.72 8.17 -2.98
CA ASP A 86 -10.15 8.15 -3.33
C ASP A 86 -10.45 8.69 -4.75
N GLY A 87 -9.48 8.52 -5.66
CA GLY A 87 -9.56 8.98 -7.05
C GLY A 87 -8.96 10.37 -7.30
N ASP A 88 -8.75 11.17 -6.25
CA ASP A 88 -8.18 12.50 -6.35
C ASP A 88 -6.64 12.46 -6.30
N PRO A 89 -5.93 13.09 -7.25
CA PRO A 89 -4.48 13.19 -7.19
C PRO A 89 -4.02 13.95 -5.94
N LEU A 90 -2.94 13.48 -5.31
CA LEU A 90 -2.27 14.27 -4.26
C LEU A 90 -1.89 15.66 -4.77
N ALA A 91 -2.04 16.67 -3.91
CA ALA A 91 -1.67 18.06 -4.19
C ALA A 91 -0.18 18.21 -4.51
N HIS A 92 0.66 17.40 -3.86
CA HIS A 92 2.07 17.27 -4.17
C HIS A 92 2.37 15.83 -4.57
N GLN A 93 2.84 15.65 -5.80
CA GLN A 93 3.22 14.34 -6.35
C GLN A 93 4.68 14.04 -6.03
N PRO A 94 5.03 12.78 -5.74
CA PRO A 94 6.37 12.43 -5.29
C PRO A 94 7.37 12.51 -6.46
N PRO A 95 8.45 13.31 -6.34
CA PRO A 95 9.47 13.41 -7.37
C PRO A 95 10.49 12.28 -7.21
N VAL A 96 10.05 11.02 -7.34
CA VAL A 96 10.96 9.88 -7.19
C VAL A 96 12.03 9.86 -8.29
N PRO A 97 13.29 9.51 -7.94
CA PRO A 97 13.80 9.32 -6.59
C PRO A 97 14.13 10.66 -5.91
N PHE A 98 13.90 10.77 -4.60
CA PHE A 98 14.16 12.00 -3.83
C PHE A 98 14.80 11.72 -2.47
N PHE A 99 15.16 12.79 -1.75
CA PHE A 99 15.52 12.71 -0.33
C PHE A 99 14.56 13.51 0.52
N SER A 100 14.21 14.71 0.07
CA SER A 100 13.22 15.60 0.67
C SER A 100 12.42 16.26 -0.44
N ALA A 101 11.10 16.30 -0.30
CA ALA A 101 10.19 16.96 -1.23
C ALA A 101 8.98 17.48 -0.46
N ARG A 102 8.40 18.61 -0.91
CA ARG A 102 7.18 19.14 -0.29
C ARG A 102 6.05 18.10 -0.39
N GLY A 103 5.26 17.97 0.68
CA GLY A 103 4.18 16.97 0.76
C GLY A 103 4.64 15.60 1.25
N PHE A 104 5.93 15.42 1.58
CA PHE A 104 6.49 14.13 2.00
C PHE A 104 7.45 14.33 3.18
N GLU A 105 7.44 13.36 4.10
CA GLU A 105 8.48 13.26 5.11
C GLU A 105 9.83 12.97 4.44
N SER A 106 10.90 13.52 5.03
CA SER A 106 12.24 13.33 4.47
C SER A 106 12.74 11.90 4.70
N GLY A 107 13.52 11.39 3.74
CA GLY A 107 14.08 10.06 3.78
C GLY A 107 13.11 8.97 3.34
N PRO A 108 12.60 8.98 2.09
CA PRO A 108 12.03 7.77 1.50
C PRO A 108 13.05 6.62 1.57
N THR A 109 12.62 5.37 1.42
CA THR A 109 13.52 4.21 1.50
C THR A 109 13.56 3.41 0.21
N GLY A 110 14.62 2.62 0.06
CA GLY A 110 14.83 1.79 -1.11
C GLY A 110 14.93 2.62 -2.39
N PRO A 111 14.45 2.10 -3.53
CA PRO A 111 14.51 2.75 -4.84
C PRO A 111 13.92 4.17 -4.92
N PHE A 112 13.01 4.57 -4.01
CA PHE A 112 12.49 5.95 -3.98
C PHE A 112 13.46 6.95 -3.36
N ASN A 113 14.52 6.48 -2.68
CA ASN A 113 15.57 7.33 -2.14
C ASN A 113 16.63 7.64 -3.19
N ARG A 114 16.93 8.93 -3.43
CA ARG A 114 18.00 9.35 -4.36
C ARG A 114 19.39 8.82 -4.02
N GLY A 115 19.62 8.46 -2.76
CA GLY A 115 20.86 7.87 -2.26
C GLY A 115 20.96 6.36 -2.54
N TRP A 116 19.86 5.71 -2.88
CA TRP A 116 19.84 4.31 -3.28
C TRP A 116 20.49 4.11 -4.65
N ARG A 117 21.13 2.96 -4.87
CA ARG A 117 21.92 2.65 -6.07
C ARG A 117 21.56 1.26 -6.61
N GLY A 118 21.55 1.11 -7.92
CA GLY A 118 21.35 -0.16 -8.61
C GLY A 118 20.10 -0.18 -9.48
N ARG A 119 19.59 -1.37 -9.78
CA ARG A 119 18.29 -1.60 -10.43
C ARG A 119 17.32 -2.17 -9.41
N TRP A 120 16.10 -1.67 -9.41
CA TRP A 120 15.06 -2.20 -8.55
C TRP A 120 14.59 -3.55 -9.07
N THR A 121 14.85 -4.59 -8.28
CA THR A 121 14.62 -6.00 -8.60
C THR A 121 13.59 -6.65 -7.67
N THR A 122 13.19 -7.86 -8.03
CA THR A 122 12.19 -8.65 -7.30
C THR A 122 12.56 -8.86 -5.82
N GLY A 123 11.58 -8.66 -4.96
CA GLY A 123 11.70 -8.75 -3.50
C GLY A 123 12.02 -7.41 -2.83
N GLU A 124 12.55 -6.45 -3.57
CA GLU A 124 12.89 -5.13 -3.02
C GLU A 124 11.65 -4.23 -2.94
N THR A 125 11.64 -3.38 -1.91
CA THR A 125 10.52 -2.47 -1.63
C THR A 125 11.01 -1.02 -1.58
N ALA A 126 10.27 -0.14 -2.24
CA ALA A 126 10.43 1.30 -2.16
C ALA A 126 9.30 1.88 -1.30
N SER A 127 9.61 2.82 -0.40
CA SER A 127 8.56 3.45 0.42
C SER A 127 8.79 4.94 0.66
N LEU A 128 7.70 5.65 0.91
CA LEU A 128 7.67 7.06 1.26
C LEU A 128 6.55 7.32 2.26
N THR A 129 6.58 8.46 2.95
CA THR A 129 5.54 8.85 3.90
C THR A 129 5.04 10.24 3.55
N LEU A 130 3.72 10.43 3.53
CA LEU A 130 3.10 11.73 3.32
C LEU A 130 3.35 12.62 4.53
N ALA A 131 3.69 13.89 4.28
CA ALA A 131 3.70 14.91 5.32
C ALA A 131 2.33 15.61 5.39
N GLY A 132 2.03 16.26 6.51
CA GLY A 132 0.79 17.05 6.68
C GLY A 132 0.63 18.27 5.74
N THR A 133 1.64 18.54 4.90
CA THR A 133 1.55 19.50 3.78
C THR A 133 0.92 18.91 2.52
N ASN A 134 0.57 17.62 2.56
CA ASN A 134 -0.28 16.93 1.59
C ASN A 134 -1.60 16.54 2.26
N THR A 135 -2.50 15.90 1.51
CA THR A 135 -3.67 15.26 2.10
C THR A 135 -3.24 14.13 3.03
N GLY A 136 -3.84 14.05 4.22
CA GLY A 136 -3.69 12.90 5.11
C GLY A 136 -4.34 11.65 4.53
N LEU A 137 -4.03 10.48 5.10
CA LEU A 137 -4.73 9.24 4.76
C LEU A 137 -5.64 8.85 5.92
N ASP A 138 -6.94 8.98 5.70
CA ASP A 138 -7.93 8.43 6.63
C ASP A 138 -7.94 6.90 6.51
N ALA A 139 -8.20 6.22 7.63
CA ALA A 139 -8.36 4.77 7.64
C ALA A 139 -9.50 4.35 6.69
N GLY A 140 -9.25 3.40 5.81
CA GLY A 140 -10.19 2.96 4.79
C GLY A 140 -10.10 3.70 3.45
N ALA A 141 -9.30 4.76 3.33
CA ALA A 141 -9.11 5.48 2.07
C ALA A 141 -8.45 4.60 1.00
N ALA A 142 -8.92 4.71 -0.25
CA ALA A 142 -8.38 3.97 -1.38
C ALA A 142 -7.19 4.71 -1.99
N VAL A 143 -5.98 4.15 -1.87
CA VAL A 143 -4.76 4.73 -2.42
C VAL A 143 -4.33 3.97 -3.66
N ARG A 144 -4.27 4.65 -4.80
CA ARG A 144 -3.77 4.09 -6.06
C ARG A 144 -2.37 4.61 -6.37
N LEU A 145 -1.44 3.70 -6.59
CA LEU A 145 -0.07 3.96 -7.01
C LEU A 145 0.11 3.52 -8.45
N ARG A 146 0.49 4.46 -9.30
CA ARG A 146 0.87 4.19 -10.69
C ARG A 146 2.33 4.54 -10.89
N LEU A 147 3.09 3.60 -11.42
CA LEU A 147 4.51 3.75 -11.70
C LEU A 147 4.73 3.67 -13.19
N TRP A 148 5.37 4.70 -13.73
CA TRP A 148 5.83 4.73 -15.11
C TRP A 148 7.34 4.63 -15.16
N SER A 149 7.85 3.90 -16.15
CA SER A 149 9.22 4.04 -16.64
C SER A 149 9.12 4.82 -17.94
N ASP A 150 9.71 6.01 -17.99
CA ASP A 150 9.51 6.95 -19.09
C ASP A 150 8.01 7.24 -19.30
N ASP A 151 7.44 6.82 -20.43
CA ASP A 151 6.02 6.94 -20.75
C ASP A 151 5.24 5.62 -20.63
N LEU A 152 5.93 4.51 -20.33
CA LEU A 152 5.32 3.19 -20.18
C LEU A 152 4.81 3.00 -18.74
N LEU A 153 3.53 2.72 -18.58
CA LEU A 153 2.96 2.29 -17.30
C LEU A 153 3.44 0.88 -16.99
N VAL A 154 4.31 0.74 -15.99
CA VAL A 154 4.92 -0.54 -15.61
C VAL A 154 4.26 -1.17 -14.38
N ALA A 155 3.58 -0.37 -13.55
CA ALA A 155 2.79 -0.86 -12.44
C ALA A 155 1.57 0.02 -12.15
N ASP A 156 0.47 -0.63 -11.77
CA ASP A 156 -0.77 0.01 -11.31
C ASP A 156 -1.39 -0.86 -10.22
N CYS A 157 -1.44 -0.34 -8.99
CA CYS A 157 -1.97 -1.08 -7.86
C CYS A 157 -2.76 -0.15 -6.92
N THR A 158 -3.71 -0.73 -6.20
CA THR A 158 -4.53 -0.04 -5.21
C THR A 158 -4.37 -0.72 -3.86
N ALA A 159 -4.28 0.07 -2.81
CA ALA A 159 -4.25 -0.35 -1.41
C ALA A 159 -5.26 0.46 -0.60
N THR A 160 -5.56 -0.02 0.60
CA THR A 160 -6.42 0.67 1.57
C THR A 160 -5.59 1.07 2.78
N ALA A 161 -5.73 2.31 3.23
CA ALA A 161 -5.01 2.86 4.39
C ALA A 161 -5.57 2.39 5.74
#